data_AF-A0A4Y9Q6F8-F1
#
_entry.id   AF-A0A4Y9Q6F8-F1
#
_cell.length_a   1.000
_cell.length_b   1.000
_cell.length_c   1.000
_cell.angle_alpha   90.00
_cell.angle_beta   90.00
_cell.angle_gamma   90.00
#
_symmetry.space_group_name_H-M   'P 1'
#
loop_
_entity.id
_entity.type
_entity.pdbx_description
1 polymer ?
#
loop_
_entity_poly.entity_id
_entity_poly.type
_entity_poly.pdbx_seq_one_letter_code
_entity_poly.pdbx_strand_id
1 'polypeptide(L)'
;MFSAESLGTLLLSLATGFPDRAKNMVLTSEELTEDERKLLWEPLTTTDVPAAQARGLGDAIRQGGTNDFFANECYRAAFYLGDGITQLREDPLFGYFSSHRAGRVLDKWVHYFPVYSRHFAPFRGRPVRILEIGIYRGGSLDMWQWYFGSQVTLVGVDIDEDARAASDPRHVVEIGDQTDADFLRRVAGQHGPFDIIIDDGGHEMQQQIVTTETLFPLLADGGVFLVEDTHTSYWESYEGGRNRAGTFMEWAKNRLDDVNGFHQPGEVDPVWTGQLDSVHVYDSIVVLDKKTRFAPFAEQVGHAEFLMYPRSAAGMFSELLATRDAARNERDQLRATSAAEDDARDEELRLLRAELASLRPSAAALNTRLNQLKGELDNARSSLRQLRRGDGTSVWRRRGGGR
;
A
#
# COMPACT_ATOMS: atom_id res chain seq x y z
N MET A 1 37.22 14.65 -28.47
CA MET A 1 36.72 14.68 -27.07
C MET A 1 37.90 14.87 -26.14
N PHE A 2 37.71 15.53 -24.99
CA PHE A 2 38.79 15.76 -24.02
C PHE A 2 39.50 14.47 -23.59
N SER A 3 40.78 14.58 -23.27
CA SER A 3 41.51 13.58 -22.50
C SER A 3 41.04 13.53 -21.04
N ALA A 4 41.33 12.42 -20.35
CA ALA A 4 41.00 12.26 -18.93
C ALA A 4 41.61 13.37 -18.05
N GLU A 5 42.83 13.80 -18.37
CA GLU A 5 43.53 14.86 -17.65
C GLU A 5 42.88 16.23 -17.89
N SER A 6 42.54 16.53 -19.15
CA SER A 6 41.87 17.78 -19.53
C SER A 6 40.49 17.89 -18.89
N LEU A 7 39.70 16.81 -18.91
CA LEU A 7 38.40 16.76 -18.24
C LEU A 7 38.54 16.89 -16.71
N GLY A 8 39.49 16.18 -16.10
CA GLY A 8 39.75 16.25 -14.67
C GLY A 8 40.11 17.68 -14.22
N THR A 9 40.95 18.37 -14.99
CA THR A 9 41.33 19.76 -14.71
C THR A 9 40.14 20.72 -14.89
N LEU A 10 39.27 20.46 -15.86
CA LEU A 10 38.05 21.23 -16.08
C LEU A 10 37.10 21.08 -14.88
N LEU A 11 36.81 19.84 -14.47
CA LEU A 11 35.94 19.55 -13.32
C LEU A 11 36.52 20.09 -12.01
N LEU A 12 37.83 20.00 -11.82
CA LEU A 12 38.52 20.59 -10.67
C LEU A 12 38.36 22.12 -10.66
N SER A 13 38.41 22.78 -11.81
CA SER A 13 38.20 24.23 -11.92
C SER A 13 36.78 24.63 -11.51
N LEU A 14 35.77 23.84 -11.89
CA LEU A 14 34.39 24.03 -11.41
C LEU A 14 34.30 23.82 -9.90
N ALA A 15 34.89 22.73 -9.39
CA ALA A 15 34.84 22.37 -7.98
C ALA A 15 35.55 23.37 -7.05
N THR A 16 36.57 24.07 -7.56
CA THR A 16 37.37 25.05 -6.81
C THR A 16 36.89 26.50 -7.00
N GLY A 17 35.78 26.72 -7.69
CA GLY A 17 35.17 28.05 -7.84
C GLY A 17 35.81 28.94 -8.90
N PHE A 18 36.46 28.35 -9.91
CA PHE A 18 37.07 29.06 -11.05
C PHE A 18 36.38 28.71 -12.39
N PRO A 19 35.08 29.02 -12.57
CA PRO A 19 34.34 28.64 -13.77
C PRO A 19 34.88 29.30 -15.05
N ASP A 20 35.47 30.49 -14.97
CA ASP A 20 36.08 31.15 -16.13
C ASP A 20 37.32 30.40 -16.64
N ARG A 21 38.03 29.70 -15.75
CA ARG A 21 39.13 28.80 -16.15
C ARG A 21 38.58 27.61 -16.94
N ALA A 22 37.49 26.99 -16.47
CA ALA A 22 36.81 25.90 -17.19
C ALA A 22 36.31 26.36 -18.57
N LYS A 23 35.70 27.54 -18.66
CA LYS A 23 35.27 28.17 -19.92
C LYS A 23 36.45 28.39 -20.87
N ASN A 24 37.54 28.99 -20.39
CA ASN A 24 38.74 29.22 -21.20
C ASN A 24 39.33 27.91 -21.72
N MET A 25 39.37 26.85 -20.90
CA MET A 25 39.84 25.54 -21.33
C MET A 25 39.02 24.98 -22.49
N VAL A 26 37.69 25.10 -22.47
CA VAL A 26 36.84 24.66 -23.60
C VAL A 26 37.12 25.51 -24.85
N LEU A 27 37.24 26.84 -24.70
CA LEU A 27 37.48 27.75 -25.81
C LEU A 27 38.83 27.51 -26.51
N THR A 28 39.90 27.30 -25.74
CA THR A 28 41.27 27.25 -26.27
C THR A 28 41.79 25.82 -26.48
N SER A 29 41.00 24.79 -26.18
CA SER A 29 41.42 23.39 -26.36
C SER A 29 41.62 23.04 -27.84
N GLU A 30 42.79 22.47 -28.13
CA GLU A 30 43.13 21.84 -29.42
C GLU A 30 42.59 20.40 -29.51
N GLU A 31 42.16 19.79 -28.40
CA GLU A 31 41.60 18.43 -28.35
C GLU A 31 40.14 18.35 -28.82
N LEU A 32 39.47 19.49 -28.94
CA LEU A 32 38.05 19.58 -29.25
C LEU A 32 37.83 20.03 -30.69
N THR A 33 36.98 19.29 -31.39
CA THR A 33 36.36 19.78 -32.64
C THR A 33 35.44 20.98 -32.36
N GLU A 34 35.05 21.73 -33.39
CA GLU A 34 34.13 22.87 -33.22
C GLU A 34 32.77 22.43 -32.66
N ASP A 35 32.26 21.28 -33.10
CA ASP A 35 30.99 20.74 -32.64
C ASP A 35 31.06 20.31 -31.17
N GLU A 36 32.12 19.59 -30.77
CA GLU A 36 32.34 19.21 -29.37
C GLU A 36 32.53 20.44 -28.49
N ARG A 37 33.28 21.45 -28.96
CA ARG A 37 33.47 22.71 -28.24
C ARG A 37 32.13 23.39 -27.99
N LYS A 38 31.28 23.50 -29.01
CA LYS A 38 29.95 24.11 -28.90
C LYS A 38 29.08 23.37 -27.89
N LEU A 39 29.10 22.04 -27.96
CA LEU A 39 28.32 21.16 -27.10
C LEU A 39 28.76 21.22 -25.62
N LEU A 40 30.06 21.35 -25.34
CA LEU A 40 30.58 21.54 -23.98
C LEU A 40 30.46 22.99 -23.46
N TRP A 41 30.35 23.98 -24.36
CA TRP A 41 30.26 25.40 -24.00
C TRP A 41 28.89 25.79 -23.42
N GLU A 42 27.81 25.24 -23.98
CA GLU A 42 26.44 25.51 -23.54
C GLU A 42 26.22 25.27 -22.03
N PRO A 43 26.55 24.10 -21.45
CA PRO A 43 26.33 23.86 -20.03
C PRO A 43 27.17 24.75 -19.11
N LEU A 44 28.30 25.28 -19.58
CA LEU A 44 29.16 26.19 -18.80
C LEU A 44 28.64 27.63 -18.75
N THR A 45 27.71 28.01 -19.64
CA THR A 45 27.26 29.40 -19.81
C THR A 45 25.78 29.61 -19.47
N THR A 46 25.00 28.55 -19.47
CA THR A 46 23.56 28.58 -19.15
C THR A 46 23.25 28.69 -17.66
N THR A 47 24.23 28.40 -16.79
CA THR A 47 24.10 28.48 -15.34
C THR A 47 25.44 28.75 -14.66
N ASP A 48 25.40 29.42 -13.52
CA ASP A 48 26.56 29.66 -12.65
C ASP A 48 26.67 28.66 -11.49
N VAL A 49 25.78 27.66 -11.43
CA VAL A 49 25.79 26.62 -10.39
C VAL A 49 26.74 25.50 -10.79
N PRO A 50 27.87 25.25 -10.08
CA PRO A 50 28.89 24.28 -10.49
C PRO A 50 28.34 22.86 -10.67
N ALA A 51 27.43 22.43 -9.81
CA ALA A 51 26.78 21.13 -9.93
C ALA A 51 25.95 20.99 -11.21
N ALA A 52 25.24 22.05 -11.61
CA ALA A 52 24.44 22.06 -12.83
C ALA A 52 25.34 22.12 -14.08
N GLN A 53 26.45 22.88 -14.02
CA GLN A 53 27.47 22.89 -15.07
C GLN A 53 28.07 21.49 -15.28
N ALA A 54 28.50 20.83 -14.19
CA ALA A 54 29.04 19.47 -14.24
C ALA A 54 28.03 18.46 -14.80
N ARG A 55 26.76 18.54 -14.39
CA ARG A 55 25.69 17.68 -14.93
C ARG A 55 25.49 17.91 -16.42
N GLY A 56 25.39 19.17 -16.84
CA GLY A 56 25.20 19.53 -18.24
C GLY A 56 26.36 19.08 -19.13
N LEU A 57 27.60 19.12 -18.63
CA LEU A 57 28.76 18.53 -19.32
C LEU A 57 28.61 17.02 -19.50
N GLY A 58 28.17 16.30 -18.48
CA GLY A 58 27.90 14.86 -18.58
C GLY A 58 26.81 14.54 -19.61
N ASP A 59 25.71 15.30 -19.60
CA ASP A 59 24.62 15.16 -20.58
C ASP A 59 25.09 15.43 -22.00
N ALA A 60 25.93 16.46 -22.19
CA ALA A 60 26.53 16.79 -23.47
C ALA A 60 27.41 15.63 -23.98
N ILE A 61 28.33 15.13 -23.15
CA ILE A 61 29.21 14.00 -23.50
C ILE A 61 28.38 12.77 -23.89
N ARG A 62 27.37 12.41 -23.09
CA ARG A 62 26.49 11.28 -23.36
C ARG A 62 25.70 11.43 -24.66
N GLN A 63 25.22 12.65 -24.97
CA GLN A 63 24.54 12.94 -26.25
C GLN A 63 25.48 12.78 -27.46
N GLY A 64 26.78 12.99 -27.26
CA GLY A 64 27.82 12.75 -28.27
C GLY A 64 28.03 11.27 -28.63
N GLY A 65 27.29 10.34 -28.00
CA GLY A 65 27.29 8.92 -28.34
C GLY A 65 28.34 8.08 -27.61
N THR A 66 29.14 8.70 -26.73
CA THR A 66 30.05 7.98 -25.84
C THR A 66 29.38 7.81 -24.49
N ASN A 67 28.85 6.61 -24.24
CA ASN A 67 28.41 6.20 -22.90
C ASN A 67 29.66 5.79 -22.12
N ASP A 68 30.52 6.77 -21.85
CA ASP A 68 31.91 6.55 -21.45
C ASP A 68 32.16 7.06 -20.03
N PHE A 69 33.26 6.58 -19.45
CA PHE A 69 33.79 6.94 -18.13
C PHE A 69 33.76 8.46 -17.87
N PHE A 70 33.95 9.28 -18.90
CA PHE A 70 33.91 10.74 -18.82
C PHE A 70 32.56 11.33 -18.42
N ALA A 71 31.45 10.81 -18.95
CA ALA A 71 30.12 11.27 -18.55
C ALA A 71 29.86 10.94 -17.07
N ASN A 72 30.28 9.76 -16.63
CA ASN A 72 30.18 9.33 -15.23
C ASN A 72 30.99 10.24 -14.30
N GLU A 73 32.18 10.66 -14.70
CA GLU A 73 32.99 11.63 -13.94
C GLU A 73 32.32 12.99 -13.81
N CYS A 74 31.67 13.48 -14.87
CA CYS A 74 30.86 14.70 -14.82
C CYS A 74 29.67 14.55 -13.86
N TYR A 75 28.93 13.44 -13.90
CA TYR A 75 27.83 13.17 -12.99
C TYR A 75 28.30 12.98 -11.54
N ARG A 76 29.47 12.38 -11.34
CA ARG A 76 30.12 12.24 -10.03
C ARG A 76 30.47 13.60 -9.44
N ALA A 77 31.09 14.49 -10.23
CA ALA A 77 31.34 15.86 -9.82
C ALA A 77 30.04 16.60 -9.49
N ALA A 78 29.00 16.47 -10.33
CA ALA A 78 27.69 17.07 -10.09
C ALA A 78 27.05 16.59 -8.77
N PHE A 79 27.18 15.30 -8.45
CA PHE A 79 26.68 14.72 -7.21
C PHE A 79 27.33 15.35 -5.97
N TYR A 80 28.66 15.46 -5.95
CA TYR A 80 29.39 16.01 -4.80
C TYR A 80 29.33 17.53 -4.69
N LEU A 81 29.19 18.25 -5.81
CA LEU A 81 29.04 19.71 -5.84
C LEU A 81 27.61 20.18 -5.54
N GLY A 82 26.63 19.28 -5.64
CA GLY A 82 25.21 19.56 -5.39
C GLY A 82 24.69 18.92 -4.10
N ASP A 83 23.39 18.66 -4.06
CA ASP A 83 22.71 18.09 -2.89
C ASP A 83 22.77 16.56 -2.82
N GLY A 84 23.59 15.91 -3.66
CA GLY A 84 23.64 14.44 -3.77
C GLY A 84 23.99 13.75 -2.44
N ILE A 85 24.99 14.28 -1.73
CA ILE A 85 25.34 13.80 -0.38
C ILE A 85 24.16 13.93 0.58
N THR A 86 23.46 15.06 0.56
CA THR A 86 22.30 15.30 1.43
C THR A 86 21.20 14.27 1.19
N GLN A 87 21.02 13.80 -0.05
CA GLN A 87 20.01 12.79 -0.39
C GLN A 87 20.34 11.40 0.16
N LEU A 88 21.63 11.04 0.25
CA LEU A 88 22.07 9.70 0.66
C LEU A 88 22.70 9.64 2.05
N ARG A 89 22.82 10.78 2.75
CA ARG A 89 23.53 10.85 4.03
C ARG A 89 23.00 9.92 5.12
N GLU A 90 21.69 9.62 5.09
CA GLU A 90 21.03 8.75 6.07
C GLU A 90 21.03 7.28 5.65
N ASP A 91 21.47 6.98 4.41
CA ASP A 91 21.56 5.60 3.95
C ASP A 91 22.79 4.92 4.57
N PRO A 92 22.60 3.86 5.38
CA PRO A 92 23.70 3.21 6.09
C PRO A 92 24.70 2.54 5.15
N LEU A 93 24.27 1.98 4.03
CA LEU A 93 25.16 1.29 3.08
C LEU A 93 26.02 2.33 2.34
N PHE A 94 25.43 3.46 1.92
CA PHE A 94 26.21 4.57 1.39
C PHE A 94 27.18 5.15 2.44
N GLY A 95 26.75 5.25 3.70
CA GLY A 95 27.61 5.67 4.82
C GLY A 95 28.83 4.75 5.00
N TYR A 96 28.63 3.44 4.92
CA TYR A 96 29.72 2.47 4.90
C TYR A 96 30.61 2.69 3.67
N PHE A 97 30.04 2.63 2.47
CA PHE A 97 30.78 2.79 1.21
C PHE A 97 31.61 4.07 1.16
N SER A 98 31.06 5.20 1.61
CA SER A 98 31.72 6.51 1.57
C SER A 98 32.83 6.67 2.62
N SER A 99 32.81 5.91 3.70
CA SER A 99 33.81 5.97 4.77
C SER A 99 34.86 4.85 4.70
N HIS A 100 34.57 3.75 4.02
CA HIS A 100 35.44 2.56 3.96
C HIS A 100 36.58 2.69 2.93
N ARG A 101 37.43 3.71 3.10
CA ARG A 101 38.52 4.04 2.15
C ARG A 101 39.77 3.17 2.27
N ALA A 102 39.92 2.40 3.35
CA ALA A 102 41.10 1.58 3.66
C ALA A 102 40.74 0.09 3.84
N GLY A 103 39.84 -0.43 3.01
CA GLY A 103 39.40 -1.83 3.00
C GLY A 103 39.65 -2.54 1.66
N ARG A 104 39.02 -3.70 1.47
CA ARG A 104 38.98 -4.38 0.16
C ARG A 104 38.29 -3.50 -0.88
N VAL A 105 38.60 -3.73 -2.14
CA VAL A 105 37.99 -2.99 -3.25
C VAL A 105 36.50 -3.28 -3.28
N LEU A 106 35.72 -2.22 -3.19
CA LEU A 106 34.27 -2.20 -3.27
C LEU A 106 33.91 -1.16 -4.32
N ASP A 107 33.36 -1.61 -5.44
CA ASP A 107 32.85 -0.75 -6.50
C ASP A 107 31.34 -0.91 -6.58
N LYS A 108 30.61 0.22 -6.65
CA LYS A 108 29.14 0.26 -6.70
C LYS A 108 28.66 1.58 -7.32
N TRP A 109 27.56 1.50 -8.06
CA TRP A 109 26.83 2.69 -8.47
C TRP A 109 26.14 3.34 -7.26
N VAL A 110 26.39 4.63 -7.04
CA VAL A 110 25.91 5.36 -5.85
C VAL A 110 24.38 5.32 -5.71
N HIS A 111 23.64 5.25 -6.81
CA HIS A 111 22.18 5.20 -6.79
C HIS A 111 21.60 3.82 -6.45
N TYR A 112 22.43 2.77 -6.32
CA TYR A 112 22.00 1.43 -5.92
C TYR A 112 21.74 1.32 -4.41
N PHE A 113 22.42 2.12 -3.59
CA PHE A 113 22.31 2.02 -2.12
C PHE A 113 20.88 2.12 -1.57
N PRO A 114 20.04 3.09 -2.00
CA PRO A 114 18.65 3.12 -1.58
C PRO A 114 17.84 1.88 -1.98
N VAL A 115 18.18 1.25 -3.12
CA VAL A 115 17.51 0.04 -3.60
C VAL A 115 17.85 -1.14 -2.70
N TYR A 116 19.13 -1.35 -2.37
CA TYR A 116 19.54 -2.36 -1.38
C TYR A 116 18.87 -2.10 -0.03
N SER A 117 18.95 -0.87 0.49
CA SER A 117 18.37 -0.52 1.79
C SER A 117 16.87 -0.82 1.84
N ARG A 118 16.13 -0.55 0.76
CA ARG A 118 14.70 -0.85 0.68
C ARG A 118 14.41 -2.35 0.78
N HIS A 119 15.12 -3.16 -0.01
CA HIS A 119 14.79 -4.59 -0.19
C HIS A 119 15.46 -5.49 0.85
N PHE A 120 16.60 -5.08 1.39
CA PHE A 120 17.39 -5.88 2.32
C PHE A 120 17.15 -5.55 3.79
N ALA A 121 16.59 -4.38 4.10
CA ALA A 121 16.25 -4.00 5.48
C ALA A 121 15.41 -5.06 6.24
N PRO A 122 14.43 -5.75 5.63
CA PRO A 122 13.64 -6.78 6.32
C PRO A 122 14.45 -7.98 6.84
N PHE A 123 15.65 -8.22 6.30
CA PHE A 123 16.50 -9.36 6.67
C PHE A 123 17.50 -9.03 7.78
N ARG A 124 17.53 -7.77 8.27
CA ARG A 124 18.46 -7.36 9.33
C ARG A 124 18.02 -7.88 10.70
N GLY A 125 18.99 -8.16 11.57
CA GLY A 125 18.75 -8.58 12.96
C GLY A 125 18.28 -10.03 13.11
N ARG A 126 18.36 -10.83 12.04
CA ARG A 126 18.03 -12.26 12.02
C ARG A 126 19.11 -13.04 11.25
N PRO A 127 19.22 -14.36 11.45
CA PRO A 127 19.99 -15.20 10.54
C PRO A 127 19.48 -15.04 9.10
N VAL A 128 20.41 -14.86 8.17
CA VAL A 128 20.14 -14.67 6.74
C VAL A 128 21.27 -15.32 5.94
N ARG A 129 20.93 -15.99 4.83
CA ARG A 129 21.88 -16.60 3.90
C ARG A 129 21.86 -15.82 2.59
N ILE A 130 23.03 -15.38 2.16
CA ILE A 130 23.17 -14.54 0.97
C ILE A 130 24.15 -15.20 0.01
N LEU A 131 23.75 -15.25 -1.25
CA LEU A 131 24.62 -15.56 -2.37
C LEU A 131 24.86 -14.28 -3.17
N GLU A 132 26.12 -13.97 -3.45
CA GLU A 132 26.52 -12.94 -4.40
C GLU A 132 27.34 -13.57 -5.52
N ILE A 133 26.94 -13.33 -6.76
CA ILE A 133 27.65 -13.73 -7.97
C ILE A 133 28.39 -12.50 -8.50
N GLY A 134 29.68 -12.66 -8.78
CA GLY A 134 30.57 -11.55 -9.07
C GLY A 134 30.99 -10.87 -7.77
N ILE A 135 32.02 -11.39 -7.12
CA ILE A 135 32.54 -10.79 -5.87
C ILE A 135 33.80 -9.97 -6.12
N TYR A 136 34.41 -10.11 -7.29
CA TYR A 136 35.62 -9.41 -7.73
C TYR A 136 36.80 -9.54 -6.78
N ARG A 137 36.87 -8.67 -5.76
CA ARG A 137 37.92 -8.65 -4.72
C ARG A 137 37.36 -8.67 -3.30
N GLY A 138 36.07 -9.01 -3.14
CA GLY A 138 35.42 -9.33 -1.88
C GLY A 138 34.96 -8.15 -1.02
N GLY A 139 35.02 -6.91 -1.52
CA GLY A 139 34.62 -5.74 -0.73
C GLY A 139 33.11 -5.65 -0.45
N SER A 140 32.26 -6.17 -1.34
CA SER A 140 30.81 -6.22 -1.13
C SER A 140 30.43 -7.24 -0.04
N LEU A 141 31.11 -8.39 -0.01
CA LEU A 141 30.95 -9.36 1.08
C LEU A 141 31.24 -8.76 2.46
N ASP A 142 32.31 -7.95 2.58
CA ASP A 142 32.60 -7.23 3.83
C ASP A 142 31.47 -6.25 4.21
N MET A 143 30.91 -5.56 3.22
CA MET A 143 29.77 -4.66 3.42
C MET A 143 28.51 -5.41 3.88
N TRP A 144 28.19 -6.56 3.26
CA TRP A 144 27.06 -7.40 3.66
C TRP A 144 27.27 -7.98 5.06
N GLN A 145 28.49 -8.41 5.38
CA GLN A 145 28.85 -8.90 6.72
C GLN A 145 28.61 -7.82 7.79
N TRP A 146 28.96 -6.57 7.49
CA TRP A 146 28.70 -5.43 8.35
C TRP A 146 27.20 -5.11 8.46
N TYR A 147 26.48 -5.11 7.35
CA TYR A 147 25.09 -4.64 7.27
C TYR A 147 24.09 -5.58 7.95
N PHE A 148 24.24 -6.89 7.76
CA PHE A 148 23.37 -7.93 8.32
C PHE A 148 23.85 -8.45 9.68
N GLY A 149 25.10 -8.19 10.04
CA GLY A 149 25.68 -8.56 11.34
C GLY A 149 26.19 -10.00 11.38
N SER A 150 26.61 -10.47 12.56
CA SER A 150 27.41 -11.69 12.72
C SER A 150 26.68 -13.02 12.41
N GLN A 151 25.36 -12.99 12.21
CA GLN A 151 24.56 -14.20 11.93
C GLN A 151 24.34 -14.43 10.43
N VAL A 152 24.84 -13.54 9.56
CA VAL A 152 24.78 -13.75 8.12
C VAL A 152 25.72 -14.88 7.69
N THR A 153 25.25 -15.71 6.78
CA THR A 153 26.10 -16.64 6.01
C THR A 153 26.26 -16.07 4.61
N LEU A 154 27.49 -15.81 4.20
CA LEU A 154 27.82 -15.23 2.90
C LEU A 154 28.53 -16.26 2.04
N VAL A 155 28.01 -16.44 0.83
CA VAL A 155 28.62 -17.23 -0.23
C VAL A 155 28.85 -16.33 -1.42
N GLY A 156 30.11 -16.24 -1.84
CA GLY A 156 30.51 -15.59 -3.06
C GLY A 156 30.73 -16.59 -4.19
N VAL A 157 30.36 -16.23 -5.39
CA VAL A 157 30.71 -16.93 -6.63
C VAL A 157 31.50 -16.00 -7.52
N ASP A 158 32.61 -16.49 -8.07
CA ASP A 158 33.38 -15.79 -9.10
C ASP A 158 33.98 -16.77 -10.09
N ILE A 159 34.31 -16.31 -11.30
CA ILE A 159 35.04 -17.11 -12.28
C ILE A 159 36.55 -17.01 -12.06
N ASP A 160 37.03 -15.92 -11.45
CA ASP A 160 38.44 -15.65 -11.20
C ASP A 160 38.92 -16.21 -9.86
N GLU A 161 39.90 -17.11 -9.87
CA GLU A 161 40.52 -17.66 -8.64
C GLU A 161 41.16 -16.56 -7.76
N ASP A 162 41.59 -15.44 -8.33
CA ASP A 162 42.13 -14.33 -7.55
C ASP A 162 41.07 -13.69 -6.64
N ALA A 163 39.77 -13.83 -6.98
CA ALA A 163 38.69 -13.36 -6.13
C ALA A 163 38.68 -14.08 -4.77
N ARG A 164 38.91 -15.39 -4.78
CA ARG A 164 39.05 -16.20 -3.55
C ARG A 164 40.25 -15.74 -2.72
N ALA A 165 41.39 -15.48 -3.37
CA ALA A 165 42.61 -15.05 -2.69
C ALA A 165 42.49 -13.65 -2.07
N ALA A 166 41.76 -12.74 -2.72
CA ALA A 166 41.54 -11.36 -2.25
C ALA A 166 40.48 -11.27 -1.13
N SER A 167 39.54 -12.21 -1.08
CA SER A 167 38.42 -12.21 -0.14
C SER A 167 38.86 -12.51 1.31
N ASP A 168 38.04 -12.12 2.29
CA ASP A 168 38.28 -12.54 3.68
C ASP A 168 38.17 -14.07 3.78
N PRO A 169 39.13 -14.76 4.42
CA PRO A 169 39.09 -16.21 4.58
C PRO A 169 37.86 -16.75 5.32
N ARG A 170 37.09 -15.88 5.98
CA ARG A 170 35.81 -16.23 6.62
C ARG A 170 34.66 -16.38 5.63
N HIS A 171 34.73 -15.75 4.46
CA HIS A 171 33.70 -15.90 3.43
C HIS A 171 33.89 -17.19 2.66
N VAL A 172 32.79 -17.85 2.33
CA VAL A 172 32.82 -18.99 1.42
C VAL A 172 32.91 -18.46 -0.01
N VAL A 173 33.88 -18.93 -0.79
CA VAL A 173 34.05 -18.53 -2.20
C VAL A 173 34.12 -19.77 -3.09
N GLU A 174 33.09 -19.92 -3.93
CA GLU A 174 32.98 -20.95 -4.95
C GLU A 174 33.47 -20.40 -6.29
N ILE A 175 34.35 -21.14 -6.96
CA ILE A 175 34.88 -20.72 -8.26
C ILE A 175 34.15 -21.46 -9.37
N GLY A 176 33.53 -20.72 -10.28
CA GLY A 176 32.79 -21.28 -11.40
C GLY A 176 32.10 -20.24 -12.28
N ASP A 177 31.61 -20.70 -13.42
CA ASP A 177 30.92 -19.88 -14.41
C ASP A 177 29.42 -19.80 -14.09
N GLN A 178 28.86 -18.58 -14.02
CA GLN A 178 27.43 -18.38 -13.77
C GLN A 178 26.53 -18.87 -14.92
N THR A 179 27.09 -19.16 -16.10
CA THR A 179 26.36 -19.83 -17.18
C THR A 179 26.25 -21.35 -17.00
N ASP A 180 26.99 -21.96 -16.06
CA ASP A 180 26.85 -23.38 -15.71
C ASP A 180 25.73 -23.56 -14.68
N ALA A 181 24.52 -23.87 -15.19
CA ALA A 181 23.36 -24.12 -14.35
C ALA A 181 23.56 -25.29 -13.36
N ASP A 182 24.36 -26.31 -13.69
CA ASP A 182 24.62 -27.41 -12.76
C ASP A 182 25.57 -26.97 -11.65
N PHE A 183 26.54 -26.10 -11.95
CA PHE A 183 27.34 -25.44 -10.92
C PHE A 183 26.47 -24.61 -9.97
N LEU A 184 25.61 -23.74 -10.50
CA LEU A 184 24.71 -22.94 -9.69
C LEU A 184 23.79 -23.79 -8.80
N ARG A 185 23.24 -24.89 -9.33
CA ARG A 185 22.44 -25.86 -8.54
C ARG A 185 23.26 -26.53 -7.44
N ARG A 186 24.53 -26.87 -7.70
CA ARG A 186 25.42 -27.44 -6.68
C ARG A 186 25.68 -26.45 -5.56
N VAL A 187 25.99 -25.20 -5.88
CA VAL A 187 26.20 -24.12 -4.89
C VAL A 187 24.94 -23.92 -4.04
N ALA A 188 23.77 -23.81 -4.68
CA ALA A 188 22.49 -23.68 -3.98
C ALA A 188 22.15 -24.90 -3.12
N GLY A 189 22.46 -26.11 -3.57
CA GLY A 189 22.23 -27.34 -2.81
C GLY A 189 23.17 -27.49 -1.60
N GLN A 190 24.39 -26.97 -1.68
CA GLN A 190 25.38 -27.05 -0.60
C GLN A 190 25.15 -25.99 0.48
N HIS A 191 24.84 -24.75 0.08
CA HIS A 191 24.86 -23.61 0.98
C HIS A 191 23.47 -22.96 1.19
N GLY A 192 22.50 -23.30 0.34
CA GLY A 192 21.15 -22.74 0.39
C GLY A 192 20.20 -23.44 1.39
N PRO A 193 18.88 -23.16 1.28
CA PRO A 193 18.30 -22.12 0.43
C PRO A 193 18.80 -20.74 0.86
N PHE A 194 18.94 -19.84 -0.11
CA PHE A 194 19.34 -18.45 0.15
C PHE A 194 18.11 -17.57 0.38
N ASP A 195 18.21 -16.63 1.30
CA ASP A 195 17.19 -15.61 1.53
C ASP A 195 17.36 -14.44 0.54
N ILE A 196 18.61 -14.16 0.15
CA ILE A 196 18.95 -13.10 -0.81
C ILE A 196 19.93 -13.68 -1.84
N ILE A 197 19.69 -13.41 -3.12
CA ILE A 197 20.63 -13.68 -4.21
C ILE A 197 20.88 -12.37 -4.96
N ILE A 198 22.15 -12.04 -5.18
CA ILE A 198 22.60 -10.87 -5.94
C ILE A 198 23.38 -11.38 -7.15
N ASP A 199 22.97 -11.01 -8.36
CA ASP A 199 23.74 -11.20 -9.59
C ASP A 199 24.41 -9.87 -9.98
N ASP A 200 25.71 -9.77 -9.67
CA ASP A 200 26.62 -8.68 -10.01
C ASP A 200 27.84 -9.24 -10.77
N GLY A 201 27.60 -10.26 -11.61
CA GLY A 201 28.62 -11.05 -12.27
C GLY A 201 29.16 -10.46 -13.58
N GLY A 202 29.16 -11.24 -14.65
CA GLY A 202 29.73 -10.78 -15.94
C GLY A 202 28.83 -9.85 -16.77
N HIS A 203 27.55 -9.76 -16.41
CA HIS A 203 26.51 -8.91 -17.03
C HIS A 203 26.22 -9.16 -18.52
N GLU A 204 26.72 -10.23 -19.12
CA GLU A 204 26.23 -10.67 -20.44
C GLU A 204 24.78 -11.15 -20.34
N MET A 205 24.01 -10.99 -21.42
CA MET A 205 22.57 -11.24 -21.37
C MET A 205 22.26 -12.70 -21.00
N GLN A 206 23.00 -13.64 -21.57
CA GLN A 206 22.86 -15.06 -21.27
C GLN A 206 23.22 -15.36 -19.80
N GLN A 207 24.25 -14.72 -19.26
CA GLN A 207 24.68 -14.89 -17.87
C GLN A 207 23.55 -14.52 -16.91
N GLN A 208 23.01 -13.30 -17.00
CA GLN A 208 21.93 -12.84 -16.11
C GLN A 208 20.66 -13.70 -16.21
N ILE A 209 20.29 -14.10 -17.44
CA ILE A 209 19.11 -14.95 -17.67
C ILE A 209 19.31 -16.35 -17.08
N VAL A 210 20.44 -17.01 -17.37
CA VAL A 210 20.73 -18.37 -16.88
C VAL A 210 20.81 -18.39 -15.36
N THR A 211 21.48 -17.40 -14.76
CA THR A 211 21.51 -17.27 -13.30
C THR A 211 20.09 -17.22 -12.74
N THR A 212 19.28 -16.29 -13.25
CA THR A 212 17.95 -16.01 -12.70
C THR A 212 17.01 -17.20 -12.87
N GLU A 213 16.97 -17.80 -14.06
CA GLU A 213 16.17 -19.00 -14.35
C GLU A 213 16.59 -20.21 -13.49
N THR A 214 17.89 -20.32 -13.16
CA THR A 214 18.40 -21.45 -12.38
C THR A 214 18.16 -21.28 -10.88
N LEU A 215 18.40 -20.08 -10.36
CA LEU A 215 18.47 -19.84 -8.92
C LEU A 215 17.19 -19.30 -8.31
N PHE A 216 16.36 -18.57 -9.06
CA PHE A 216 15.06 -18.10 -8.56
C PHE A 216 14.16 -19.25 -8.04
N PRO A 217 14.03 -20.41 -8.73
CA PRO A 217 13.29 -21.55 -8.20
C PRO A 217 13.84 -22.12 -6.90
N LEU A 218 15.13 -21.91 -6.61
CA LEU A 218 15.85 -22.43 -5.43
C LEU A 218 15.95 -21.41 -4.27
N LEU A 219 15.60 -20.15 -4.53
CA LEU A 219 15.50 -19.09 -3.52
C LEU A 219 14.48 -19.47 -2.43
N ALA A 220 14.73 -19.07 -1.18
CA ALA A 220 13.80 -19.28 -0.07
C ALA A 220 12.46 -18.57 -0.32
N ASP A 221 11.38 -19.12 0.25
CA ASP A 221 10.09 -18.43 0.26
C ASP A 221 10.17 -17.16 1.12
N GLY A 222 9.74 -16.02 0.56
CA GLY A 222 9.95 -14.69 1.12
C GLY A 222 11.33 -14.09 0.81
N GLY A 223 12.13 -14.73 -0.04
CA GLY A 223 13.46 -14.26 -0.44
C GLY A 223 13.43 -13.22 -1.57
N VAL A 224 14.59 -12.58 -1.77
CA VAL A 224 14.80 -11.53 -2.77
C VAL A 224 15.90 -11.94 -3.76
N PHE A 225 15.63 -11.79 -5.06
CA PHE A 225 16.62 -11.93 -6.12
C PHE A 225 16.87 -10.56 -6.74
N LEU A 226 18.11 -10.08 -6.76
CA LEU A 226 18.49 -8.77 -7.29
C LEU A 226 19.51 -8.94 -8.41
N VAL A 227 19.29 -8.29 -9.54
CA VAL A 227 20.21 -8.26 -10.68
C VAL A 227 20.72 -6.83 -10.88
N GLU A 228 22.03 -6.66 -10.82
CA GLU A 228 22.73 -5.39 -11.04
C GLU A 228 23.07 -5.18 -12.52
N ASP A 229 23.45 -3.95 -12.86
CA ASP A 229 23.99 -3.59 -14.17
C ASP A 229 23.13 -4.01 -15.37
N THR A 230 21.81 -3.96 -15.20
CA THR A 230 20.86 -4.29 -16.27
C THR A 230 20.88 -3.27 -17.42
N HIS A 231 21.53 -2.12 -17.25
CA HIS A 231 21.79 -1.17 -18.34
C HIS A 231 22.64 -1.77 -19.47
N THR A 232 23.45 -2.79 -19.19
CA THR A 232 24.22 -3.55 -20.21
C THR A 232 23.32 -4.19 -21.25
N SER A 233 22.03 -4.43 -20.95
CA SER A 233 21.01 -4.84 -21.92
C SER A 233 20.84 -3.87 -23.09
N TYR A 234 21.35 -2.65 -22.99
CA TYR A 234 21.31 -1.65 -24.06
C TYR A 234 22.65 -1.51 -24.80
N TRP A 235 23.70 -2.20 -24.38
CA TRP A 235 25.06 -2.05 -24.92
C TRP A 235 25.44 -3.23 -25.81
N GLU A 236 25.85 -2.95 -27.04
CA GLU A 236 26.18 -3.99 -28.02
C GLU A 236 27.32 -4.91 -27.58
N SER A 237 28.28 -4.40 -26.81
CA SER A 237 29.42 -5.17 -26.29
C SER A 237 29.03 -6.27 -25.30
N TYR A 238 27.84 -6.19 -24.70
CA TYR A 238 27.26 -7.19 -23.81
C TYR A 238 26.14 -7.96 -24.50
N GLU A 239 26.13 -7.97 -25.84
CA GLU A 239 25.07 -8.54 -26.68
C GLU A 239 23.70 -7.85 -26.52
N GLY A 240 23.72 -6.64 -25.97
CA GLY A 240 22.55 -5.80 -25.75
C GLY A 240 22.01 -5.13 -27.01
N GLY A 241 20.93 -4.37 -26.81
CA GLY A 241 20.27 -3.53 -27.80
C GLY A 241 18.84 -3.22 -27.35
N ARG A 242 18.41 -1.97 -27.49
CA ARG A 242 17.03 -1.58 -27.13
C ARG A 242 16.02 -2.42 -27.92
N ASN A 243 15.10 -3.09 -27.21
CA ASN A 243 14.11 -4.01 -27.78
C ASN A 243 14.71 -5.22 -28.52
N ARG A 244 15.97 -5.57 -28.25
CA ARG A 244 16.62 -6.74 -28.84
C ARG A 244 16.16 -7.99 -28.08
N ALA A 245 15.59 -8.94 -28.83
CA ALA A 245 15.21 -10.23 -28.30
C ALA A 245 16.43 -10.96 -27.72
N GLY A 246 16.24 -11.65 -26.58
CA GLY A 246 17.30 -12.35 -25.87
C GLY A 246 18.08 -11.50 -24.87
N THR A 247 17.81 -10.19 -24.77
CA THR A 247 18.38 -9.37 -23.70
C THR A 247 17.66 -9.61 -22.37
N PHE A 248 18.38 -9.41 -21.26
CA PHE A 248 17.82 -9.56 -19.92
C PHE A 248 16.61 -8.63 -19.69
N MET A 249 16.66 -7.38 -20.18
CA MET A 249 15.51 -6.48 -20.06
C MET A 249 14.28 -6.92 -20.87
N GLU A 250 14.43 -7.54 -22.04
CA GLU A 250 13.28 -8.15 -22.73
C GLU A 250 12.77 -9.40 -21.99
N TRP A 251 13.67 -10.20 -21.42
CA TRP A 251 13.29 -11.32 -20.55
C TRP A 251 12.49 -10.84 -19.31
N ALA A 252 12.96 -9.79 -18.64
CA ALA A 252 12.32 -9.22 -17.45
C ALA A 252 10.93 -8.63 -17.76
N LYS A 253 10.73 -8.05 -18.96
CA LYS A 253 9.41 -7.59 -19.41
C LYS A 253 8.42 -8.75 -19.52
N ASN A 254 8.85 -9.92 -20.01
CA ASN A 254 7.99 -11.09 -20.10
C ASN A 254 7.54 -11.57 -18.70
N ARG A 255 8.37 -11.39 -17.67
CA ARG A 255 7.99 -11.70 -16.27
C ARG A 255 6.80 -10.90 -15.76
N LEU A 256 6.50 -9.74 -16.36
CA LEU A 256 5.30 -8.98 -16.01
C LEU A 256 4.01 -9.74 -16.36
N ASP A 257 4.01 -10.48 -17.46
CA ASP A 257 2.89 -11.33 -17.84
C ASP A 257 2.79 -12.55 -16.91
N ASP A 258 3.93 -13.12 -16.49
CA ASP A 258 3.97 -14.26 -15.58
C ASP A 258 3.43 -13.93 -14.19
N VAL A 259 3.76 -12.76 -13.64
CA VAL A 259 3.18 -12.26 -12.38
C VAL A 259 1.64 -12.23 -12.45
N ASN A 260 1.10 -11.94 -13.64
CA ASN A 260 -0.33 -11.87 -13.92
C ASN A 260 -0.91 -13.17 -14.53
N GLY A 261 -0.15 -14.27 -14.53
CA GLY A 261 -0.51 -15.49 -15.26
C GLY A 261 -1.87 -16.10 -14.87
N PHE A 262 -2.34 -15.90 -13.62
CA PHE A 262 -3.67 -16.34 -13.19
C PHE A 262 -4.84 -15.65 -13.91
N HIS A 263 -4.59 -14.55 -14.62
CA HIS A 263 -5.59 -13.82 -15.41
C HIS A 263 -5.57 -14.20 -16.90
N GLN A 264 -4.71 -15.13 -17.28
CA GLN A 264 -4.62 -15.64 -18.64
C GLN A 264 -5.26 -17.03 -18.75
N PRO A 265 -5.91 -17.38 -19.87
CA PRO A 265 -6.36 -18.75 -20.11
C PRO A 265 -5.17 -19.70 -20.27
N GLY A 266 -5.20 -20.88 -19.63
CA GLY A 266 -4.20 -21.93 -19.84
C GLY A 266 -3.68 -22.55 -18.54
N GLU A 267 -2.60 -23.32 -18.67
CA GLU A 267 -1.86 -23.83 -17.52
C GLU A 267 -1.07 -22.70 -16.85
N VAL A 268 -1.00 -22.76 -15.52
CA VAL A 268 -0.28 -21.77 -14.69
C VAL A 268 1.15 -22.26 -14.48
N ASP A 269 2.14 -21.40 -14.78
CA ASP A 269 3.53 -21.71 -14.44
C ASP A 269 3.70 -21.78 -12.92
N PRO A 270 4.10 -22.93 -12.36
CA PRO A 270 4.16 -23.13 -10.91
C PRO A 270 5.25 -22.28 -10.24
N VAL A 271 6.27 -21.82 -10.98
CA VAL A 271 7.35 -20.98 -10.46
C VAL A 271 7.04 -19.52 -10.76
N TRP A 272 6.92 -19.15 -12.03
CA TRP A 272 6.84 -17.76 -12.43
C TRP A 272 5.46 -17.14 -12.17
N THR A 273 4.38 -17.91 -12.16
CA THR A 273 3.08 -17.42 -11.69
C THR A 273 2.79 -17.83 -10.25
N GLY A 274 3.21 -19.03 -9.83
CA GLY A 274 2.96 -19.52 -8.48
C GLY A 274 3.82 -18.87 -7.38
N GLN A 275 5.04 -18.43 -7.70
CA GLN A 275 6.04 -18.01 -6.71
C GLN A 275 6.67 -16.63 -6.96
N LEU A 276 6.58 -16.05 -8.16
CA LEU A 276 7.00 -14.65 -8.37
C LEU A 276 5.93 -13.70 -7.84
N ASP A 277 6.24 -13.02 -6.73
CA ASP A 277 5.29 -12.13 -6.07
C ASP A 277 5.23 -10.78 -6.76
N SER A 278 6.40 -10.20 -7.04
CA SER A 278 6.52 -8.90 -7.68
C SER A 278 7.85 -8.72 -8.41
N VAL A 279 7.86 -7.78 -9.35
CA VAL A 279 9.04 -7.33 -10.11
C VAL A 279 9.18 -5.83 -9.89
N HIS A 280 10.34 -5.40 -9.39
CA HIS A 280 10.68 -3.98 -9.25
C HIS A 280 11.79 -3.63 -10.24
N VAL A 281 11.56 -2.63 -11.07
CA VAL A 281 12.55 -2.15 -12.05
C VAL A 281 13.00 -0.74 -11.64
N TYR A 282 14.29 -0.60 -11.39
CA TYR A 282 14.96 0.66 -11.10
C TYR A 282 15.93 1.01 -12.23
N ASP A 283 16.59 2.17 -12.12
CA ASP A 283 17.73 2.45 -13.00
C ASP A 283 18.80 1.37 -12.77
N SER A 284 19.03 0.59 -13.81
CA SER A 284 20.01 -0.49 -13.87
C SER A 284 19.91 -1.61 -12.81
N ILE A 285 18.78 -1.74 -12.11
CA ILE A 285 18.51 -2.87 -11.20
C ILE A 285 17.14 -3.47 -11.50
N VAL A 286 17.06 -4.80 -11.51
CA VAL A 286 15.80 -5.53 -11.42
C VAL A 286 15.77 -6.38 -10.15
N VAL A 287 14.68 -6.31 -9.40
CA VAL A 287 14.45 -7.10 -8.19
C VAL A 287 13.22 -7.99 -8.37
N LEU A 288 13.34 -9.27 -8.03
CA LEU A 288 12.27 -10.27 -8.04
C LEU A 288 12.02 -10.75 -6.61
N ASP A 289 10.83 -10.50 -6.10
CA ASP A 289 10.42 -11.02 -4.80
C ASP A 289 9.80 -12.41 -4.97
N LYS A 290 10.27 -13.38 -4.18
CA LYS A 290 9.70 -14.73 -4.17
C LYS A 290 8.74 -14.92 -3.01
N LYS A 291 7.54 -15.39 -3.32
CA LYS A 291 6.54 -15.78 -2.34
C LYS A 291 5.54 -16.74 -2.96
N THR A 292 5.27 -17.85 -2.31
CA THR A 292 4.23 -18.79 -2.73
C THR A 292 2.86 -18.13 -2.55
N ARG A 293 2.14 -17.95 -3.67
CA ARG A 293 0.85 -17.26 -3.71
C ARG A 293 -0.30 -18.24 -3.79
N PHE A 294 -1.46 -17.84 -3.24
CA PHE A 294 -2.72 -18.48 -3.59
C PHE A 294 -3.22 -17.92 -4.93
N ALA A 295 -4.03 -18.69 -5.66
CA ALA A 295 -4.67 -18.22 -6.88
C ALA A 295 -5.57 -17.01 -6.56
N PRO A 296 -5.38 -15.84 -7.19
CA PRO A 296 -6.13 -14.64 -6.86
C PRO A 296 -7.61 -14.83 -7.21
N PHE A 297 -8.47 -14.39 -6.31
CA PHE A 297 -9.90 -14.35 -6.52
C PHE A 297 -10.47 -13.03 -6.01
N ALA A 298 -11.54 -12.57 -6.65
CA ALA A 298 -12.30 -11.44 -6.16
C ALA A 298 -13.41 -11.95 -5.22
N GLU A 299 -13.51 -11.38 -4.03
CA GLU A 299 -14.51 -11.74 -3.03
C GLU A 299 -15.36 -10.51 -2.67
N GLN A 300 -16.61 -10.72 -2.27
CA GLN A 300 -17.49 -9.68 -1.76
C GLN A 300 -17.90 -10.01 -0.33
N VAL A 301 -17.81 -9.03 0.57
CA VAL A 301 -18.17 -9.17 1.99
C VAL A 301 -19.26 -8.16 2.35
N GLY A 302 -20.12 -8.51 3.32
CA GLY A 302 -21.17 -7.62 3.82
C GLY A 302 -22.46 -8.34 4.22
N HIS A 303 -22.74 -9.48 3.59
CA HIS A 303 -23.84 -10.38 3.94
C HIS A 303 -23.46 -11.84 3.62
N ALA A 304 -24.10 -12.81 4.27
CA ALA A 304 -23.78 -14.23 4.14
C ALA A 304 -24.13 -14.84 2.77
N GLU A 305 -24.86 -14.10 1.92
CA GLU A 305 -25.42 -14.63 0.67
C GLU A 305 -24.50 -14.48 -0.56
N PHE A 306 -23.27 -13.95 -0.44
CA PHE A 306 -22.49 -13.50 -1.61
C PHE A 306 -21.60 -14.53 -2.32
N LEU A 307 -21.67 -15.82 -1.96
CA LEU A 307 -20.98 -16.86 -2.72
C LEU A 307 -21.57 -16.97 -4.14
N MET A 308 -20.74 -16.83 -5.17
CA MET A 308 -21.07 -16.97 -6.60
C MET A 308 -21.98 -15.88 -7.21
N TYR A 309 -22.16 -14.73 -6.54
CA TYR A 309 -22.96 -13.63 -7.09
C TYR A 309 -22.08 -12.54 -7.73
N PRO A 310 -22.46 -12.03 -8.93
CA PRO A 310 -21.75 -10.91 -9.54
C PRO A 310 -21.92 -9.64 -8.68
N ARG A 311 -20.99 -8.69 -8.80
CA ARG A 311 -21.08 -7.39 -8.08
C ARG A 311 -22.43 -6.68 -8.26
N SER A 312 -23.04 -6.82 -9.44
CA SER A 312 -24.37 -6.28 -9.73
C SER A 312 -25.47 -6.88 -8.85
N ALA A 313 -25.37 -8.16 -8.49
CA ALA A 313 -26.34 -8.81 -7.61
C ALA A 313 -26.21 -8.34 -6.17
N ALA A 314 -24.99 -8.09 -5.67
CA ALA A 314 -24.80 -7.51 -4.35
C ALA A 314 -25.43 -6.11 -4.23
N GLY A 315 -25.27 -5.26 -5.25
CA GLY A 315 -25.95 -3.96 -5.30
C GLY A 315 -27.47 -4.09 -5.17
N MET A 316 -28.09 -4.98 -5.95
CA MET A 316 -29.53 -5.25 -5.86
C MET A 316 -29.97 -5.75 -4.48
N PHE A 317 -29.21 -6.68 -3.87
CA PHE A 317 -29.53 -7.19 -2.53
C PHE A 317 -29.42 -6.10 -1.46
N SER A 318 -28.37 -5.27 -1.49
CA SER A 318 -28.21 -4.15 -0.57
C SER A 318 -29.36 -3.14 -0.71
N GLU A 319 -29.76 -2.81 -1.94
CA GLU A 319 -30.90 -1.92 -2.21
C GLU A 319 -32.23 -2.51 -1.69
N LEU A 320 -32.48 -3.80 -1.92
CA LEU A 320 -33.67 -4.49 -1.43
C LEU A 320 -33.73 -4.53 0.10
N LEU A 321 -32.61 -4.80 0.78
CA LEU A 321 -32.54 -4.79 2.24
C LEU A 321 -32.78 -3.39 2.79
N ALA A 322 -32.15 -2.36 2.21
CA ALA A 322 -32.37 -0.97 2.60
C ALA A 322 -33.84 -0.57 2.43
N THR A 323 -34.46 -0.96 1.32
CA THR A 323 -35.90 -0.71 1.05
C THR A 323 -36.79 -1.44 2.06
N ARG A 324 -36.48 -2.71 2.36
CA ARG A 324 -37.21 -3.50 3.38
C ARG A 324 -37.13 -2.86 4.76
N ASP A 325 -35.94 -2.43 5.16
CA ASP A 325 -35.72 -1.89 6.50
C ASP A 325 -36.33 -0.49 6.64
N ALA A 326 -36.31 0.33 5.59
CA ALA A 326 -37.07 1.58 5.52
C ALA A 326 -38.58 1.32 5.68
N ALA A 327 -39.13 0.35 4.95
CA ALA A 327 -40.55 -0.02 5.06
C ALA A 327 -40.93 -0.57 6.45
N ARG A 328 -40.03 -1.32 7.10
CA ARG A 328 -40.23 -1.78 8.49
C ARG A 328 -40.25 -0.63 9.47
N ASN A 329 -39.31 0.30 9.36
CA ASN A 329 -39.25 1.49 10.22
C ASN A 329 -40.51 2.34 10.06
N GLU A 330 -40.97 2.57 8.83
CA GLU A 330 -42.22 3.30 8.56
C GLU A 330 -43.43 2.59 9.18
N ARG A 331 -43.56 1.28 9.00
CA ARG A 331 -44.61 0.48 9.63
C ARG A 331 -44.59 0.59 11.16
N ASP A 332 -43.40 0.53 11.76
CA ASP A 332 -43.24 0.56 13.21
C ASP A 332 -43.54 1.99 13.77
N GLN A 333 -43.21 3.04 13.02
CA GLN A 333 -43.63 4.42 13.32
C GLN A 333 -45.16 4.56 13.26
N LEU A 334 -45.81 4.07 12.19
CA LEU A 334 -47.28 4.13 12.06
C LEU A 334 -47.99 3.38 13.19
N ARG A 335 -47.45 2.22 13.61
CA ARG A 335 -47.97 1.46 14.76
C ARG A 335 -47.83 2.24 16.06
N ALA A 336 -46.70 2.91 16.28
CA ALA A 336 -46.49 3.74 17.46
C ALA A 336 -47.46 4.95 17.48
N THR A 337 -47.68 5.60 16.33
CA THR A 337 -48.67 6.68 16.21
C THR A 337 -50.08 6.20 16.48
N SER A 338 -50.51 5.09 15.86
CA SER A 338 -51.85 4.52 16.08
C SER A 338 -52.08 4.14 17.55
N ALA A 339 -51.09 3.55 18.21
CA ALA A 339 -51.19 3.21 19.63
C ALA A 339 -51.33 4.48 20.50
N ALA A 340 -50.59 5.54 20.19
CA ALA A 340 -50.72 6.82 20.89
C ALA A 340 -52.08 7.49 20.67
N GLU A 341 -52.67 7.36 19.46
CA GLU A 341 -54.02 7.83 19.16
C GLU A 341 -55.09 7.05 19.93
N ASP A 342 -54.96 5.72 20.00
CA ASP A 342 -55.86 4.87 20.78
C ASP A 342 -55.78 5.20 22.28
N ASP A 343 -54.57 5.37 22.83
CA ASP A 343 -54.37 5.77 24.23
C ASP A 343 -55.01 7.15 24.52
N ALA A 344 -54.84 8.12 23.61
CA ALA A 344 -55.44 9.44 23.74
C ALA A 344 -56.98 9.38 23.69
N ARG A 345 -57.53 8.54 22.81
CA ARG A 345 -58.97 8.32 22.68
C ARG A 345 -59.56 7.61 23.89
N ASP A 346 -58.85 6.64 24.46
CA ASP A 346 -59.26 5.96 25.70
C ASP A 346 -59.23 6.91 26.90
N GLU A 347 -58.25 7.81 26.97
CA GLU A 347 -58.20 8.87 27.98
C GLU A 347 -59.34 9.87 27.82
N GLU A 348 -59.65 10.30 26.59
CA GLU A 348 -60.82 11.14 26.31
C GLU A 348 -62.13 10.45 26.73
N LEU A 349 -62.30 9.16 26.39
CA LEU A 349 -63.43 8.34 26.83
C LEU A 349 -63.51 8.23 28.36
N ARG A 350 -62.37 8.11 29.04
CA ARG A 350 -62.30 8.08 30.52
C ARG A 350 -62.77 9.39 31.12
N LEU A 351 -62.31 10.52 30.58
CA LEU A 351 -62.72 11.86 31.01
C LEU A 351 -64.23 12.08 30.77
N LEU A 352 -64.74 11.75 29.58
CA LEU A 352 -66.17 11.85 29.25
C LEU A 352 -67.03 10.96 30.15
N ARG A 353 -66.58 9.74 30.47
CA ARG A 353 -67.28 8.85 31.42
C ARG A 353 -67.31 9.42 32.83
N ALA A 354 -66.21 10.03 33.28
CA ALA A 354 -66.14 10.67 34.60
C ALA A 354 -67.06 11.90 34.67
N GLU A 355 -67.11 12.72 33.61
CA GLU A 355 -68.03 13.85 33.50
C GLU A 355 -69.50 13.37 33.49
N LEU A 356 -69.83 12.35 32.70
CA LEU A 356 -71.17 11.77 32.70
C LEU A 356 -71.56 11.24 34.09
N ALA A 357 -70.62 10.61 34.80
CA ALA A 357 -70.84 10.10 36.16
C ALA A 357 -71.08 11.24 37.17
N SER A 358 -70.42 12.38 37.03
CA SER A 358 -70.64 13.55 37.92
C SER A 358 -71.98 14.24 37.65
N LEU A 359 -72.48 14.20 36.41
CA LEU A 359 -73.77 14.77 36.02
C LEU A 359 -74.97 13.88 36.41
N ARG A 360 -74.78 12.56 36.54
CA ARG A 360 -75.84 11.59 36.88
C ARG A 360 -76.60 11.90 38.18
N PRO A 361 -75.95 12.19 39.32
CA PRO A 361 -76.64 12.56 40.55
C PRO A 361 -77.49 13.82 40.40
N SER A 362 -76.99 14.84 39.70
CA SER A 362 -77.74 16.07 39.41
C SER A 362 -78.98 15.78 38.56
N ALA A 363 -78.84 14.96 37.51
CA ALA A 363 -79.97 14.52 36.70
C ALA A 363 -81.00 13.70 37.51
N ALA A 364 -80.54 12.79 38.39
CA ALA A 364 -81.39 12.00 39.26
C ALA A 364 -82.11 12.85 40.32
N ALA A 365 -81.43 13.85 40.89
CA ALA A 365 -82.00 14.80 41.83
C ALA A 365 -83.06 15.67 41.15
N LEU A 366 -82.77 16.18 39.94
CA LEU A 366 -83.75 16.90 39.12
C LEU A 366 -84.97 16.02 38.82
N ASN A 367 -84.78 14.76 38.43
CA ASN A 367 -85.88 13.83 38.15
C ASN A 367 -86.72 13.51 39.41
N THR A 368 -86.07 13.33 40.56
CA THR A 368 -86.73 13.14 41.86
C THR A 368 -87.54 14.36 42.25
N ARG A 369 -86.98 15.56 42.08
CA ARG A 369 -87.68 16.83 42.33
C ARG A 369 -88.89 16.98 41.41
N LEU A 370 -88.75 16.61 40.14
CA LEU A 370 -89.83 16.59 39.16
C LEU A 370 -90.98 15.66 39.59
N ASN A 371 -90.65 14.46 40.07
CA ASN A 371 -91.62 13.49 40.56
C ASN A 371 -92.29 13.94 41.87
N GLN A 372 -91.52 14.55 42.78
CA GLN A 372 -92.07 15.12 44.02
C GLN A 372 -93.05 16.25 43.71
N LEU A 373 -92.70 17.17 42.82
CA LEU A 373 -93.60 18.25 42.36
C LEU A 373 -94.87 17.69 41.71
N LYS A 374 -94.78 16.60 40.94
CA LYS A 374 -95.97 15.90 40.41
C LYS A 374 -96.83 15.31 41.54
N GLY A 375 -96.22 14.67 42.53
CA GLY A 375 -96.94 14.11 43.68
C GLY A 375 -97.58 15.18 44.57
N GLU A 376 -96.90 16.29 44.81
CA GLU A 376 -97.44 17.47 45.51
C GLU A 376 -98.65 18.04 44.75
N LEU A 377 -98.56 18.13 43.42
CA LEU A 377 -99.66 18.55 42.57
C LEU A 377 -100.87 17.61 42.67
N ASP A 378 -100.64 16.30 42.69
CA ASP A 378 -101.71 15.30 42.80
C ASP A 378 -102.31 15.23 44.22
N ASN A 379 -101.51 15.44 45.27
CA ASN A 379 -101.99 15.58 46.64
C ASN A 379 -102.79 16.87 46.85
N ALA A 380 -102.31 18.00 46.31
CA ALA A 380 -103.08 19.24 46.33
C ALA A 380 -104.44 19.05 45.65
N ARG A 381 -104.48 18.33 44.52
CA ARG A 381 -105.72 17.95 43.83
C ARG A 381 -106.62 17.04 44.67
N SER A 382 -106.07 16.13 45.49
CA SER A 382 -106.85 15.19 46.31
C SER A 382 -107.35 15.81 47.62
N SER A 383 -106.55 16.63 48.30
CA SER A 383 -106.97 17.40 49.48
C SER A 383 -108.09 18.39 49.15
N LEU A 384 -108.02 19.04 47.98
CA LEU A 384 -109.13 19.85 47.44
C LEU A 384 -110.42 19.02 47.26
N ARG A 385 -110.33 17.71 47.03
CA ARG A 385 -111.49 16.81 46.97
C ARG A 385 -111.99 16.36 48.35
N GLN A 386 -111.11 16.17 49.34
CA GLN A 386 -111.47 15.67 50.68
C GLN A 386 -112.00 16.77 51.62
N LEU A 387 -111.49 17.99 51.57
CA LEU A 387 -112.09 19.15 52.26
C LEU A 387 -113.53 19.40 51.84
N ARG A 388 -113.93 18.86 50.69
CA ARG A 388 -115.32 18.86 50.22
C ARG A 388 -116.22 17.80 50.87
N ARG A 389 -115.74 16.91 51.77
CA ARG A 389 -116.48 15.69 52.22
C ARG A 389 -116.57 15.41 53.74
N GLY A 390 -115.97 16.18 54.66
CA GLY A 390 -115.68 15.71 56.03
C GLY A 390 -116.28 16.42 57.26
N ASP A 391 -117.40 17.16 57.16
CA ASP A 391 -118.09 17.76 58.32
C ASP A 391 -119.51 17.15 58.49
N GLY A 392 -119.73 16.34 59.53
CA GLY A 392 -121.07 15.85 59.90
C GLY A 392 -121.17 14.63 60.83
N THR A 393 -121.60 14.87 62.10
CA THR A 393 -122.30 13.98 63.08
C THR A 393 -121.51 12.86 63.80
N SER A 394 -121.85 12.38 65.00
CA SER A 394 -122.38 12.85 66.31
C SER A 394 -122.35 11.60 67.24
N VAL A 395 -122.45 11.75 68.58
CA VAL A 395 -123.20 10.88 69.54
C VAL A 395 -122.58 10.89 70.96
N TRP A 396 -123.41 11.22 71.95
CA TRP A 396 -123.16 11.16 73.40
C TRP A 396 -124.21 10.20 74.03
N ARG A 397 -123.81 9.18 74.81
CA ARG A 397 -124.62 8.60 75.92
C ARG A 397 -123.87 7.60 76.83
N ARG A 398 -123.68 8.03 78.10
CA ARG A 398 -123.79 7.35 79.43
C ARG A 398 -123.25 5.93 79.76
N ARG A 399 -122.47 5.94 80.87
CA ARG A 399 -122.48 5.12 82.12
C ARG A 399 -121.99 3.65 82.15
N GLY A 400 -121.05 3.39 83.08
CA GLY A 400 -121.20 2.36 84.12
C GLY A 400 -119.98 1.47 84.44
N GLY A 401 -119.48 1.54 85.70
CA GLY A 401 -118.72 0.50 86.45
C GLY A 401 -117.31 0.14 85.96
N GLY A 402 -116.25 -0.02 86.75
CA GLY A 402 -116.11 -0.22 88.19
C GLY A 402 -115.40 -1.54 88.47
N ARG A 403 -114.07 -1.53 88.61
CA ARG A 403 -113.24 -2.18 89.65
C ARG A 403 -111.77 -2.01 89.35
#